data_AF-A0A9W9QCQ0-F1
#
_entry.id   AF-A0A9W9QCQ0-F1
#
_cell.length_a   1.000
_cell.length_b   1.000
_cell.length_c   1.000
_cell.angle_alpha   90.00
_cell.angle_beta   90.00
_cell.angle_gamma   90.00
#
_symmetry.space_group_name_H-M   'P 1'
#
loop_
_entity.id
_entity.type
_entity.pdbx_description
1 polymer ?
#
loop_
_entity_poly.entity_id
_entity_poly.type
_entity_poly.pdbx_seq_one_letter_code
_entity_poly.pdbx_strand_id
1 'polypeptide(L)'
;MKTGVSTPGFVAGAVLIAIGLGGVQASVQPFIADQYTETDMRIRTNKKGQKVVEDRELTIQYIYNVYYWMVNVGSLGSIATTLMEKYIGFWSAYLLDLCAVALCVLVVQVARPKFVHPPSQGSKLPLAARCLWCAMRGGFNLDAALPERQLEVHGRVVLWDKEFIAELRGALSAFKICIGWPIFWVCMGEASQVSISQAGQMETHGIPNDLLKTSNAVAYVLFGIIVQKLLYPFLQKRKIAFSPVNRITLGFSIMSIAMAYSAVVQHAIYQAGPCYSRPLACDASQGGKIPNHVHVLLQLPAFVIIAIAEVFCWPTGSEYTYSHAPKSMKSILQACYIGTAGLGYLLGMALSPLVKDPLLVVLWSLVAGLMFLTACAFRVAFRKY
;
A
#
# COMPACT_ATOMS: atom_id res chain seq x y z
N MET A 1 -27.99 -17.86 -3.23
CA MET A 1 -27.58 -18.35 -1.89
C MET A 1 -28.75 -18.14 -0.93
N LYS A 2 -29.36 -19.21 -0.39
CA LYS A 2 -30.62 -19.18 0.38
C LYS A 2 -30.48 -19.70 1.83
N THR A 3 -29.32 -19.63 2.45
CA THR A 3 -29.10 -20.13 3.82
C THR A 3 -28.23 -19.19 4.63
N GLY A 4 -28.70 -18.75 5.80
CA GLY A 4 -28.06 -17.78 6.69
C GLY A 4 -26.65 -18.15 7.22
N VAL A 5 -26.13 -19.32 6.86
CA VAL A 5 -24.76 -19.78 7.17
C VAL A 5 -23.72 -19.23 6.17
N SER A 6 -24.13 -18.77 4.99
CA SER A 6 -23.20 -18.29 3.96
C SER A 6 -22.45 -17.02 4.38
N THR A 7 -23.12 -16.09 5.07
CA THR A 7 -22.50 -14.82 5.47
C THR A 7 -21.48 -15.01 6.58
N PRO A 8 -21.78 -15.73 7.70
CA PRO A 8 -20.77 -16.04 8.71
C PRO A 8 -19.58 -16.82 8.15
N GLY A 9 -19.82 -17.80 7.27
CA GLY A 9 -18.76 -18.57 6.64
C GLY A 9 -17.83 -17.71 5.77
N PHE A 10 -18.40 -16.80 4.97
CA PHE A 10 -17.62 -15.85 4.18
C PHE A 10 -16.79 -14.91 5.06
N VAL A 11 -17.39 -14.36 6.14
CA VAL A 11 -16.68 -13.48 7.08
C VAL A 11 -15.52 -14.22 7.76
N ALA A 12 -15.75 -15.45 8.24
CA ALA A 12 -14.69 -16.25 8.85
C ALA A 12 -13.57 -16.55 7.85
N GLY A 13 -13.90 -16.92 6.61
CA GLY A 13 -12.93 -17.14 5.55
C GLY A 13 -12.10 -15.88 5.23
N ALA A 14 -12.75 -14.73 5.09
CA ALA A 14 -12.08 -13.46 4.85
C ALA A 14 -11.11 -13.07 5.98
N VAL A 15 -11.50 -13.29 7.24
CA VAL A 15 -10.63 -13.04 8.41
C VAL A 15 -9.42 -13.97 8.40
N LEU A 16 -9.60 -15.26 8.11
CA LEU A 16 -8.49 -16.22 8.04
C LEU A 16 -7.52 -15.87 6.91
N ILE A 17 -8.03 -15.49 5.74
CA ILE A 17 -7.20 -15.02 4.61
C ILE A 17 -6.44 -13.75 5.01
N ALA A 18 -7.08 -12.79 5.68
CA ALA A 18 -6.43 -11.56 6.12
C ALA A 18 -5.30 -11.83 7.12
N ILE A 19 -5.50 -12.72 8.09
CA ILE A 19 -4.47 -13.13 9.06
C ILE A 19 -3.30 -13.83 8.34
N GLY A 20 -3.60 -14.77 7.45
CA GLY A 20 -2.59 -15.51 6.69
C GLY A 20 -1.76 -14.58 5.80
N LEU A 21 -2.42 -13.72 5.03
CA LEU A 21 -1.77 -12.76 4.13
C LEU A 21 -0.90 -11.77 4.90
N GLY A 22 -1.42 -11.20 6.00
CA GLY A 22 -0.66 -10.28 6.85
C GLY A 22 0.59 -10.92 7.45
N GLY A 23 0.49 -12.17 7.90
CA GLY A 23 1.64 -12.92 8.43
C GLY A 23 2.71 -13.21 7.38
N VAL A 24 2.30 -13.60 6.17
CA VAL A 24 3.24 -13.85 5.05
C VAL A 24 3.90 -12.55 4.61
N GLN A 25 3.14 -11.46 4.42
CA GLN A 25 3.71 -10.18 4.00
C GLN A 25 4.73 -9.62 5.00
N ALA A 26 4.49 -9.79 6.31
CA ALA A 26 5.41 -9.32 7.35
C ALA A 26 6.71 -10.13 7.46
N SER A 27 6.70 -11.40 7.02
CA SER A 27 7.82 -12.34 7.22
C SER A 27 8.64 -12.61 5.97
N VAL A 28 8.04 -12.58 4.78
CA VAL A 28 8.73 -12.93 3.52
C VAL A 28 9.84 -11.95 3.17
N GLN A 29 9.62 -10.64 3.29
CA GLN A 29 10.65 -9.66 2.92
C GLN A 29 11.91 -9.79 3.80
N PRO A 30 11.82 -9.80 5.14
CA PRO A 30 12.99 -10.08 5.98
C PRO A 30 13.61 -11.45 5.70
N PHE A 31 12.79 -12.49 5.53
CA PHE A 31 13.27 -13.84 5.29
C PHE A 31 14.12 -13.95 4.02
N ILE A 32 13.71 -13.28 2.94
CA ILE A 32 14.47 -13.20 1.68
C ILE A 32 15.83 -12.51 1.91
N ALA A 33 15.85 -11.39 2.64
CA ALA A 33 17.09 -10.68 2.92
C ALA A 33 18.05 -11.48 3.81
N ASP A 34 17.51 -12.24 4.78
CA ASP A 34 18.27 -13.10 5.68
C ASP A 34 18.92 -14.30 4.96
N GLN A 35 18.43 -14.67 3.77
CA GLN A 35 19.08 -15.70 2.95
C GLN A 35 20.43 -15.23 2.39
N TYR A 36 20.63 -13.92 2.27
CA TYR A 36 21.91 -13.35 1.85
C TYR A 36 22.82 -13.15 3.06
N THR A 37 23.64 -14.16 3.35
CA THR A 37 24.52 -14.21 4.52
C THR A 37 25.87 -13.52 4.33
N GLU A 38 26.22 -13.13 3.10
CA GLU A 38 27.50 -12.49 2.83
C GLU A 38 27.54 -11.06 3.38
N THR A 39 28.42 -10.82 4.36
CA THR A 39 28.59 -9.53 5.04
C THR A 39 29.78 -8.72 4.53
N ASP A 40 30.76 -9.39 3.93
CA ASP A 40 32.06 -8.79 3.61
C ASP A 40 32.10 -8.30 2.17
N MET A 41 32.69 -7.13 1.95
CA MET A 41 32.94 -6.62 0.61
C MET A 41 33.93 -7.54 -0.12
N ARG A 42 33.46 -8.24 -1.15
CA ARG A 42 34.30 -9.07 -2.01
C ARG A 42 34.50 -8.42 -3.37
N ILE A 43 35.75 -8.42 -3.81
CA ILE A 43 36.10 -8.03 -5.17
C ILE A 43 35.92 -9.27 -6.05
N ARG A 44 34.85 -9.33 -6.83
CA ARG A 44 34.66 -10.38 -7.83
C ARG A 44 35.06 -9.88 -9.21
N THR A 45 35.72 -10.75 -9.97
CA THR A 45 36.07 -10.44 -11.35
C THR A 45 34.92 -10.92 -12.25
N ASN A 46 34.25 -10.00 -12.94
CA ASN A 46 33.18 -10.32 -13.89
C ASN A 46 33.74 -11.18 -15.04
N LYS A 47 32.87 -11.88 -15.79
CA LYS A 47 33.21 -12.61 -17.03
C LYS A 47 33.95 -11.76 -18.08
N LYS A 48 33.92 -10.43 -17.95
CA LYS A 48 34.66 -9.45 -18.77
C LYS A 48 36.02 -9.03 -18.19
N GLY A 49 36.52 -9.68 -17.13
CA GLY A 49 37.82 -9.36 -16.52
C GLY A 49 37.84 -8.13 -15.59
N GLN A 50 36.69 -7.47 -15.36
CA GLN A 50 36.60 -6.30 -14.50
C GLN A 50 36.42 -6.68 -13.03
N LYS A 51 37.23 -6.11 -12.14
CA LYS A 51 37.08 -6.23 -10.68
C LYS A 51 35.91 -5.36 -10.22
N VAL A 52 34.85 -5.99 -9.74
CA VAL A 52 33.64 -5.33 -9.22
C VAL A 52 33.57 -5.62 -7.71
N VAL A 53 33.35 -4.57 -6.92
CA VAL A 53 33.10 -4.71 -5.48
C VAL A 53 31.63 -5.08 -5.29
N GLU A 54 31.36 -6.23 -4.70
CA GLU A 54 30.01 -6.63 -4.30
C GLU A 54 29.67 -5.95 -2.97
N ASP A 55 28.79 -4.96 -3.03
CA ASP A 55 28.22 -4.29 -1.88
C ASP A 55 26.94 -5.04 -1.46
N ARG A 56 26.86 -5.39 -0.17
CA ARG A 56 25.70 -6.06 0.42
C ARG A 56 24.43 -5.25 0.26
N GLU A 57 24.49 -3.94 0.48
CA GLU A 57 23.29 -3.09 0.41
C GLU A 57 22.74 -3.06 -1.02
N LEU A 58 23.62 -2.94 -2.00
CA LEU A 58 23.27 -2.92 -3.42
C LEU A 58 22.71 -4.28 -3.89
N THR A 59 23.24 -5.38 -3.35
CA THR A 59 22.78 -6.73 -3.67
C THR A 59 21.41 -7.03 -3.07
N ILE A 60 21.19 -6.63 -1.80
CA ILE A 60 19.87 -6.72 -1.15
C ILE A 60 18.84 -5.86 -1.90
N GLN A 61 19.23 -4.65 -2.32
CA GLN A 61 18.36 -3.78 -3.12
C GLN A 61 17.99 -4.45 -4.46
N TYR A 62 18.94 -5.10 -5.13
CA TYR A 62 18.67 -5.87 -6.34
C TYR A 62 17.69 -7.02 -6.09
N ILE A 63 17.88 -7.80 -5.03
CA ILE A 63 16.98 -8.90 -4.64
C ILE A 63 15.55 -8.36 -4.41
N TYR A 64 15.40 -7.25 -3.68
CA TYR A 64 14.10 -6.63 -3.48
C TYR A 64 13.49 -6.12 -4.79
N ASN A 65 14.27 -5.51 -5.68
CA ASN A 65 13.78 -5.07 -6.99
C ASN A 65 13.25 -6.24 -7.82
N VAL A 66 13.95 -7.39 -7.82
CA VAL A 66 13.48 -8.61 -8.48
C VAL A 66 12.19 -9.12 -7.83
N TYR A 67 12.12 -9.15 -6.49
CA TYR A 67 10.89 -9.50 -5.76
C TYR A 67 9.71 -8.59 -6.16
N TYR A 68 9.91 -7.27 -6.18
CA TYR A 68 8.87 -6.32 -6.60
C TYR A 68 8.43 -6.55 -8.04
N TRP A 69 9.37 -6.84 -8.95
CA TRP A 69 9.04 -7.16 -10.33
C TRP A 69 8.18 -8.45 -10.42
N MET A 70 8.56 -9.49 -9.68
CA MET A 70 7.80 -10.75 -9.62
C MET A 70 6.40 -10.55 -9.01
N VAL A 71 6.24 -9.70 -8.00
CA VAL A 71 4.93 -9.36 -7.42
C VAL A 71 4.04 -8.68 -8.46
N ASN A 72 4.58 -7.74 -9.24
CA ASN A 72 3.82 -7.07 -10.29
C ASN A 72 3.41 -8.05 -11.40
N VAL A 73 4.31 -8.94 -11.84
CA VAL A 73 3.97 -10.00 -12.81
C VAL A 73 2.92 -10.96 -12.23
N GLY A 74 3.06 -11.37 -10.98
CA GLY A 74 2.10 -12.23 -10.29
C GLY A 74 0.71 -11.58 -10.16
N SER A 75 0.64 -10.25 -10.00
CA SER A 75 -0.63 -9.52 -9.95
C SER A 75 -1.46 -9.64 -11.25
N LEU A 76 -0.82 -9.93 -12.39
CA LEU A 76 -1.52 -10.23 -13.65
C LEU A 76 -2.32 -11.53 -13.59
N GLY A 77 -2.07 -12.39 -12.60
CA GLY A 77 -2.91 -13.55 -12.31
C GLY A 77 -4.37 -13.18 -12.01
N SER A 78 -4.62 -11.93 -11.59
CA SER A 78 -5.99 -11.39 -11.43
C SER A 78 -6.82 -11.40 -12.73
N ILE A 79 -6.16 -11.39 -13.89
CA ILE A 79 -6.84 -11.54 -15.19
C ILE A 79 -7.49 -12.93 -15.28
N ALA A 80 -6.77 -13.98 -14.85
CA ALA A 80 -7.30 -15.33 -14.89
C ALA A 80 -8.49 -15.49 -13.94
N THR A 81 -8.36 -15.01 -12.69
CA THR A 81 -9.44 -15.13 -11.69
C THR A 81 -10.70 -14.35 -12.10
N THR A 82 -10.55 -13.15 -12.68
CA THR A 82 -11.69 -12.34 -13.14
C THR A 82 -12.39 -12.94 -14.36
N LEU A 83 -11.66 -13.57 -15.29
CA LEU A 83 -12.27 -14.29 -16.41
C LEU A 83 -12.97 -15.57 -15.94
N MET A 84 -12.37 -16.31 -15.01
CA MET A 84 -12.99 -17.50 -14.41
C MET A 84 -14.28 -17.16 -13.66
N GLU A 85 -14.28 -16.06 -12.89
CA GLU A 85 -15.48 -15.54 -12.24
C GLU A 85 -16.59 -15.24 -13.26
N LYS A 86 -16.25 -14.56 -14.36
CA LYS A 86 -17.22 -14.17 -15.38
C LYS A 86 -17.82 -15.34 -16.16
N TYR A 87 -17.01 -16.33 -16.53
CA TYR A 87 -17.43 -17.41 -17.44
C TYR A 87 -17.83 -18.72 -16.74
N ILE A 88 -17.33 -18.97 -15.53
CA ILE A 88 -17.55 -20.24 -14.79
C ILE A 88 -18.25 -19.96 -13.45
N GLY A 89 -17.73 -18.98 -12.69
CA GLY A 89 -18.25 -18.56 -11.40
C GLY A 89 -17.20 -18.52 -10.29
N PHE A 90 -17.54 -17.86 -9.18
CA PHE A 90 -16.63 -17.55 -8.07
C PHE A 90 -15.87 -18.74 -7.47
N TRP A 91 -16.49 -19.93 -7.40
CA TRP A 91 -15.84 -21.11 -6.81
C TRP A 91 -14.54 -21.49 -7.52
N SER A 92 -14.50 -21.30 -8.84
CA SER A 92 -13.35 -21.67 -9.68
C SER A 92 -12.17 -20.72 -9.46
N ALA A 93 -12.44 -19.42 -9.28
CA ALA A 93 -11.43 -18.42 -8.94
C ALA A 93 -10.82 -18.71 -7.56
N TYR A 94 -11.65 -18.94 -6.53
CA TYR A 94 -11.17 -19.28 -5.19
C TYR A 94 -10.39 -20.60 -5.15
N LEU A 95 -10.77 -21.59 -5.97
CA LEU A 95 -10.04 -22.86 -6.05
C LEU A 95 -8.65 -22.67 -6.66
N LEU A 96 -8.53 -21.85 -7.72
CA LEU A 96 -7.23 -21.55 -8.33
C LEU A 96 -6.27 -20.93 -7.29
N ASP A 97 -6.75 -19.95 -6.54
CA ASP A 97 -5.96 -19.29 -5.49
C ASP A 97 -5.55 -20.29 -4.38
N LEU A 98 -6.46 -21.17 -3.97
CA LEU A 98 -6.17 -22.23 -3.00
C LEU A 98 -5.07 -23.18 -3.50
N CYS A 99 -5.17 -23.63 -4.76
CA CYS A 99 -4.17 -24.49 -5.37
C CYS A 99 -2.80 -23.80 -5.48
N ALA A 100 -2.79 -22.50 -5.85
CA ALA A 100 -1.56 -21.71 -5.93
C ALA A 100 -0.88 -21.56 -4.55
N VAL A 101 -1.66 -21.26 -3.50
CA VAL A 101 -1.15 -21.17 -2.13
C VAL A 101 -0.65 -22.52 -1.64
N ALA A 102 -1.39 -23.60 -1.86
CA ALA A 102 -1.00 -24.95 -1.47
C ALA A 102 0.31 -25.39 -2.14
N LEU A 103 0.46 -25.10 -3.44
CA LEU A 103 1.70 -25.34 -4.17
C LEU A 103 2.86 -24.52 -3.60
N CYS A 104 2.62 -23.24 -3.28
CA CYS A 104 3.64 -22.36 -2.72
C CYS A 104 4.12 -22.88 -1.34
N VAL A 105 3.19 -23.29 -0.48
CA VAL A 105 3.52 -23.93 0.81
C VAL A 105 4.33 -25.20 0.61
N LEU A 106 3.92 -26.06 -0.33
CA LEU A 106 4.65 -27.31 -0.64
C LEU A 106 6.09 -27.02 -1.09
N VAL A 107 6.27 -26.06 -1.99
CA VAL A 107 7.61 -25.66 -2.47
C VAL A 107 8.48 -25.15 -1.33
N VAL A 108 7.93 -24.31 -0.44
CA VAL A 108 8.67 -23.79 0.72
C VAL A 108 9.03 -24.92 1.70
N GLN A 109 8.13 -25.88 1.94
CA GLN A 109 8.41 -27.01 2.82
C GLN A 109 9.49 -27.94 2.26
N VAL A 110 9.47 -28.20 0.95
CA VAL A 110 10.51 -28.99 0.26
C VAL A 110 11.85 -28.25 0.25
N ALA A 111 11.84 -26.93 0.10
CA ALA A 111 13.04 -26.09 0.12
C ALA A 111 13.57 -25.79 1.54
N ARG A 112 12.83 -26.12 2.59
CA ARG A 112 13.18 -25.88 4.00
C ARG A 112 14.64 -26.15 4.37
N PRO A 113 15.26 -27.31 4.04
CA PRO A 113 16.64 -27.59 4.43
C PRO A 113 17.69 -26.71 3.74
N LYS A 114 17.32 -25.97 2.68
CA LYS A 114 18.22 -25.06 1.96
C LYS A 114 18.21 -23.65 2.54
N PHE A 115 17.26 -23.32 3.41
CA PHE A 115 17.13 -21.97 3.95
C PHE A 115 18.04 -21.75 5.15
N VAL A 116 18.55 -20.54 5.23
CA VAL A 116 19.24 -20.03 6.41
C VAL A 116 18.20 -19.66 7.45
N HIS A 117 18.41 -20.12 8.69
CA HIS A 117 17.56 -19.84 9.84
C HIS A 117 18.34 -18.99 10.86
N PRO A 118 18.21 -17.65 10.82
CA PRO A 118 18.83 -16.78 11.81
C PRO A 118 18.29 -17.05 13.22
N PRO A 119 19.09 -16.85 14.28
CA PRO A 119 18.62 -16.95 15.65
C PRO A 119 17.51 -15.92 15.93
N SER A 120 16.55 -16.28 16.78
CA SER A 120 15.42 -15.41 17.12
C SER A 120 15.90 -14.14 17.82
N GLN A 121 15.72 -13.00 17.16
CA GLN A 121 15.86 -11.70 17.80
C GLN A 121 14.54 -11.34 18.50
N GLY A 122 14.60 -11.07 19.81
CA GLY A 122 13.43 -10.65 20.57
C GLY A 122 12.82 -9.36 20.04
N SER A 123 11.49 -9.24 20.07
CA SER A 123 10.82 -8.01 19.63
C SER A 123 11.03 -6.89 20.65
N LYS A 124 11.53 -5.73 20.20
CA LYS A 124 11.60 -4.49 21.00
C LYS A 124 10.26 -3.77 21.12
N LEU A 125 9.21 -4.26 20.43
CA LEU A 125 7.89 -3.63 20.40
C LEU A 125 7.18 -3.58 21.76
N PRO A 126 7.18 -4.64 22.60
CA PRO A 126 6.59 -4.56 23.95
C PRO A 126 7.31 -3.54 24.84
N LEU A 127 8.62 -3.38 24.69
CA LEU A 127 9.42 -2.39 25.42
C LEU A 127 9.03 -0.97 24.99
N ALA A 128 8.91 -0.73 23.68
CA ALA A 128 8.45 0.54 23.13
C ALA A 128 7.02 0.87 23.60
N ALA A 129 6.10 -0.10 23.59
CA ALA A 129 4.73 0.08 24.06
C ALA A 129 4.66 0.49 25.54
N ARG A 130 5.47 -0.13 26.41
CA ARG A 130 5.58 0.26 27.82
C ARG A 130 6.13 1.67 27.99
N CYS A 131 7.14 2.04 27.21
CA CYS A 131 7.69 3.41 27.22
C CYS A 131 6.64 4.44 26.80
N LEU A 132 5.91 4.17 25.72
CA LEU A 132 4.82 5.03 25.24
C LEU A 132 3.69 5.14 26.27
N TRP A 133 3.36 4.06 26.97
CA TRP A 133 2.38 4.06 28.06
C TRP A 133 2.80 4.96 29.23
N CYS A 134 4.07 4.89 29.64
CA CYS A 134 4.64 5.80 30.64
C CYS A 134 4.60 7.25 30.16
N ALA A 135 4.94 7.51 28.89
CA ALA A 135 4.88 8.85 28.29
C ALA A 135 3.46 9.41 28.25
N MET A 136 2.45 8.59 27.91
CA MET A 136 1.04 9.00 27.91
C MET A 136 0.57 9.37 29.32
N ARG A 137 0.89 8.56 30.34
CA ARG A 137 0.57 8.88 31.74
C ARG A 137 1.29 10.12 32.26
N GLY A 138 2.46 10.42 31.72
CA GLY A 138 3.25 11.61 32.02
C GLY A 138 2.94 12.85 31.18
N GLY A 139 1.76 12.94 30.56
CA GLY A 139 1.32 14.11 29.80
C GLY A 139 1.87 14.19 28.36
N PHE A 140 2.00 13.05 27.68
CA PHE A 140 2.55 12.93 26.32
C PHE A 140 4.02 13.37 26.17
N ASN A 141 4.76 13.45 27.28
CA ASN A 141 6.19 13.73 27.24
C ASN A 141 7.00 12.42 27.35
N LEU A 142 7.82 12.14 26.35
CA LEU A 142 8.71 10.97 26.34
C LEU A 142 9.72 10.98 27.50
N ASP A 143 10.05 12.15 28.04
CA ASP A 143 10.92 12.29 29.22
C ASP A 143 10.32 11.65 30.47
N ALA A 144 9.00 11.45 30.52
CA ALA A 144 8.36 10.73 31.62
C ALA A 144 8.75 9.24 31.66
N ALA A 145 9.20 8.68 30.54
CA ALA A 145 9.65 7.29 30.45
C ALA A 145 11.12 7.11 30.84
N LEU A 146 11.89 8.18 31.10
CA LEU A 146 13.31 8.10 31.45
C LEU A 146 13.52 7.19 32.67
N PRO A 147 14.53 6.28 32.65
CA PRO A 147 14.78 5.38 33.77
C PRO A 147 15.03 6.13 35.09
N GLU A 148 15.83 7.19 35.02
CA GLU A 148 16.11 8.10 36.15
C GLU A 148 14.82 8.65 36.76
N ARG A 149 13.91 9.16 35.91
CA ARG A 149 12.65 9.76 36.35
C ARG A 149 11.63 8.74 36.85
N GLN A 150 11.57 7.55 36.26
CA GLN A 150 10.72 6.45 36.74
C GLN A 150 11.19 5.92 38.09
N LEU A 151 12.50 5.93 38.33
CA LEU A 151 13.07 5.59 39.63
C LEU A 151 12.77 6.66 40.68
N GLU A 152 12.95 7.94 40.35
CA GLU A 152 12.69 9.06 41.27
C GLU A 152 11.21 9.21 41.64
N VAL A 153 10.30 9.14 40.66
CA VAL A 153 8.88 9.44 40.88
C VAL A 153 8.09 8.22 41.34
N HIS A 154 8.46 7.02 40.89
CA HIS A 154 7.68 5.80 41.11
C HIS A 154 8.46 4.68 41.79
N GLY A 155 9.77 4.84 42.05
CA GLY A 155 10.61 3.79 42.66
C GLY A 155 10.74 2.55 41.77
N ARG A 156 10.52 2.65 40.45
CA ARG A 156 10.49 1.50 39.54
C ARG A 156 11.77 1.43 38.72
N VAL A 157 12.47 0.29 38.82
CA VAL A 157 13.55 -0.06 37.90
C VAL A 157 12.94 -0.58 36.60
N VAL A 158 13.22 0.12 35.50
CA VAL A 158 12.71 -0.22 34.17
C VAL A 158 13.72 -1.03 33.37
N LEU A 159 13.24 -1.79 32.38
CA LEU A 159 14.06 -2.70 31.55
C LEU A 159 14.77 -2.01 30.37
N TRP A 160 14.48 -0.72 30.13
CA TRP A 160 15.03 0.06 29.03
C TRP A 160 16.02 1.11 29.52
N ASP A 161 16.93 1.52 28.66
CA ASP A 161 17.95 2.53 28.93
C ASP A 161 17.58 3.90 28.32
N LYS A 162 18.41 4.90 28.60
CA LYS A 162 18.25 6.27 28.10
C LYS A 162 18.47 6.35 26.58
N GLU A 163 19.36 5.51 26.05
CA GLU A 163 19.63 5.40 24.61
C GLU A 163 18.39 4.94 23.85
N PHE A 164 17.70 3.90 24.34
CA PHE A 164 16.45 3.42 23.75
C PHE A 164 15.36 4.50 23.70
N ILE A 165 15.28 5.38 24.70
CA ILE A 165 14.33 6.50 24.69
C ILE A 165 14.72 7.55 23.67
N ALA A 166 16.01 7.83 23.49
CA ALA A 166 16.49 8.70 22.43
C ALA A 166 16.21 8.11 21.04
N GLU A 167 16.44 6.81 20.86
CA GLU A 167 16.06 6.07 19.65
C GLU A 167 14.54 6.17 19.39
N LEU A 168 13.71 5.93 20.41
CA LEU A 168 12.25 6.03 20.32
C LEU A 168 11.79 7.44 19.97
N ARG A 169 12.46 8.48 20.49
CA ARG A 169 12.20 9.89 20.11
C ARG A 169 12.49 10.14 18.64
N GLY A 170 13.63 9.65 18.14
CA GLY A 170 13.99 9.72 16.72
C GLY A 170 12.95 9.02 15.84
N ALA A 171 12.56 7.80 16.23
CA ALA A 171 11.54 7.00 15.59
C ALA A 171 10.18 7.73 15.50
N LEU A 172 9.70 8.31 16.61
CA LEU A 172 8.45 9.08 16.63
C LEU A 172 8.53 10.35 15.76
N SER A 173 9.69 11.00 15.72
CA SER A 173 9.90 12.17 14.86
C SER A 173 9.85 11.79 13.37
N ALA A 174 10.48 10.67 12.99
CA ALA A 174 10.40 10.13 11.63
C ALA A 174 8.97 9.72 11.26
N PHE A 175 8.21 9.16 12.21
CA PHE A 175 6.82 8.74 12.01
C PHE A 175 5.85 9.91 11.77
N LYS A 176 6.23 11.18 12.03
CA LYS A 176 5.39 12.33 11.69
C LYS A 176 5.03 12.38 10.21
N ILE A 177 5.91 11.90 9.33
CA ILE A 177 5.64 11.84 7.89
C ILE A 177 4.48 10.89 7.56
N CYS A 178 4.17 9.94 8.44
CA CYS A 178 3.12 8.95 8.28
C CYS A 178 1.70 9.53 8.42
N ILE A 179 1.54 10.76 8.94
CA ILE A 179 0.22 11.36 9.23
C ILE A 179 -0.65 11.53 7.96
N GLY A 180 -0.03 11.79 6.80
CA GLY A 180 -0.77 11.94 5.53
C GLY A 180 -1.13 10.62 4.84
N TRP A 181 -0.50 9.51 5.24
CA TRP A 181 -0.65 8.21 4.59
C TRP A 181 -2.03 7.55 4.74
N PRO A 182 -2.73 7.64 5.89
CA PRO A 182 -4.08 7.11 6.00
C PRO A 182 -5.03 7.66 4.93
N ILE A 183 -4.96 8.95 4.59
CA ILE A 183 -5.81 9.56 3.55
C ILE A 183 -5.41 9.08 2.15
N PHE A 184 -4.11 8.90 1.88
CA PHE A 184 -3.65 8.27 0.66
C PHE A 184 -4.22 6.85 0.51
N TRP A 185 -4.25 6.09 1.60
CA TRP A 185 -4.83 4.75 1.63
C TRP A 185 -6.35 4.73 1.49
N VAL A 186 -7.07 5.74 1.98
CA VAL A 186 -8.49 5.95 1.65
C VAL A 186 -8.64 6.07 0.13
N CYS A 187 -7.87 6.96 -0.51
CA CYS A 187 -7.94 7.14 -1.97
C CYS A 187 -7.67 5.83 -2.73
N MET A 188 -6.63 5.08 -2.33
CA MET A 188 -6.30 3.79 -2.92
C MET A 188 -7.39 2.74 -2.71
N GLY A 189 -8.00 2.70 -1.53
CA GLY A 189 -9.08 1.78 -1.20
C GLY A 189 -10.33 2.05 -2.02
N GLU A 190 -10.77 3.30 -2.07
CA GLU A 190 -11.92 3.72 -2.88
C GLU A 190 -11.65 3.50 -4.37
N ALA A 191 -10.45 3.84 -4.86
CA ALA A 191 -10.02 3.56 -6.23
C ALA A 191 -10.08 2.08 -6.60
N SER A 192 -9.78 1.19 -5.65
CA SER A 192 -9.76 -0.25 -5.91
C SER A 192 -11.15 -0.88 -5.83
N GLN A 193 -12.04 -0.36 -4.98
CA GLN A 193 -13.35 -0.95 -4.72
C GLN A 193 -14.47 -0.24 -5.48
N VAL A 194 -14.58 1.08 -5.34
CA VAL A 194 -15.67 1.88 -5.91
C VAL A 194 -15.52 2.06 -7.41
N SER A 195 -14.29 2.02 -7.94
CA SER A 195 -14.12 2.04 -9.41
C SER A 195 -14.73 0.81 -10.09
N ILE A 196 -14.80 -0.34 -9.40
CA ILE A 196 -15.44 -1.56 -9.93
C ILE A 196 -16.96 -1.36 -10.03
N SER A 197 -17.58 -0.78 -8.99
CA SER A 197 -19.01 -0.47 -9.03
C SER A 197 -19.32 0.65 -10.03
N GLN A 198 -18.45 1.66 -10.16
CA GLN A 198 -18.53 2.68 -11.22
C GLN A 198 -18.44 2.04 -12.61
N ALA A 199 -17.52 1.09 -12.84
CA ALA A 199 -17.40 0.36 -14.11
C ALA A 199 -18.68 -0.44 -14.44
N GLY A 200 -19.34 -0.99 -13.42
CA GLY A 200 -20.61 -1.70 -13.57
C GLY A 200 -21.78 -0.84 -14.05
N GLN A 201 -21.67 0.48 -13.96
CA GLN A 201 -22.66 1.43 -14.46
C GLN A 201 -22.39 1.89 -15.91
N MET A 202 -21.32 1.39 -16.53
CA MET A 202 -20.80 1.78 -17.84
C MET A 202 -20.95 0.64 -18.85
N GLU A 203 -20.85 0.96 -20.14
CA GLU A 203 -20.84 -0.04 -21.21
C GLU A 203 -19.48 -0.73 -21.28
N THR A 204 -19.46 -2.00 -20.89
CA THR A 204 -18.22 -2.79 -20.76
C THR A 204 -17.83 -3.55 -22.02
N HIS A 205 -18.73 -3.71 -22.99
CA HIS A 205 -18.47 -4.38 -24.27
C HIS A 205 -17.75 -5.75 -24.14
N GLY A 206 -18.06 -6.50 -23.08
CA GLY A 206 -17.45 -7.81 -22.83
C GLY A 206 -16.18 -7.79 -21.96
N ILE A 207 -15.69 -6.62 -21.56
CA ILE A 207 -14.58 -6.47 -20.60
C ILE A 207 -15.12 -6.69 -19.16
N PRO A 208 -14.48 -7.52 -18.32
CA PRO A 208 -14.84 -7.60 -16.90
C PRO A 208 -14.55 -6.28 -16.17
N ASN A 209 -15.45 -5.85 -15.27
CA ASN A 209 -15.29 -4.59 -14.49
C ASN A 209 -13.97 -4.56 -13.72
N ASP A 210 -13.61 -5.70 -13.14
CA ASP A 210 -12.38 -5.88 -12.37
C ASP A 210 -11.11 -5.85 -13.22
N LEU A 211 -11.18 -6.09 -14.53
CA LEU A 211 -9.99 -6.16 -15.37
C LEU A 211 -9.28 -4.80 -15.44
N LEU A 212 -10.04 -3.70 -15.35
CA LEU A 212 -9.52 -2.34 -15.46
C LEU A 212 -8.53 -1.99 -14.35
N LYS A 213 -8.66 -2.56 -13.15
CA LYS A 213 -7.71 -2.34 -12.05
C LYS A 213 -6.30 -2.85 -12.39
N THR A 214 -6.19 -3.86 -13.24
CA THR A 214 -4.91 -4.42 -13.70
C THR A 214 -4.10 -3.39 -14.50
N SER A 215 -4.76 -2.41 -15.12
CA SER A 215 -4.07 -1.32 -15.81
C SER A 215 -3.20 -0.48 -14.88
N ASN A 216 -3.55 -0.38 -13.58
CA ASN A 216 -2.73 0.31 -12.58
C ASN A 216 -1.35 -0.36 -12.45
N ALA A 217 -1.29 -1.70 -12.31
CA ALA A 217 -0.04 -2.43 -12.18
C ALA A 217 0.85 -2.30 -13.43
N VAL A 218 0.23 -2.39 -14.62
CA VAL A 218 0.95 -2.20 -15.89
C VAL A 218 1.52 -0.78 -15.98
N ALA A 219 0.71 0.23 -15.69
CA ALA A 219 1.13 1.62 -15.68
C ALA A 219 2.25 1.85 -14.66
N TYR A 220 2.14 1.29 -13.45
CA TYR A 220 3.14 1.42 -12.40
C TYR A 220 4.52 0.94 -12.86
N VAL A 221 4.59 -0.24 -13.50
CA VAL A 221 5.85 -0.78 -14.03
C VAL A 221 6.43 0.13 -15.12
N LEU A 222 5.60 0.58 -16.07
CA LEU A 222 6.05 1.44 -17.16
C LEU A 222 6.55 2.80 -16.67
N PHE A 223 5.75 3.48 -15.84
CA PHE A 223 6.11 4.79 -15.29
C PHE A 223 7.24 4.69 -14.27
N GLY A 224 7.36 3.60 -13.52
CA GLY A 224 8.50 3.34 -12.65
C GLY A 224 9.83 3.35 -13.42
N ILE A 225 9.89 2.67 -14.58
CA ILE A 225 11.08 2.68 -15.44
C ILE A 225 11.36 4.09 -15.96
N ILE A 226 10.33 4.81 -16.42
CA ILE A 226 10.47 6.18 -16.94
C ILE A 226 11.00 7.11 -15.85
N VAL A 227 10.43 7.07 -14.65
CA VAL A 227 10.83 7.94 -13.54
C VAL A 227 12.28 7.66 -13.12
N GLN A 228 12.65 6.38 -13.00
CA GLN A 228 13.99 6.00 -12.55
C GLN A 228 15.08 6.22 -13.62
N LYS A 229 14.82 5.87 -14.88
CA LYS A 229 15.84 5.93 -15.95
C LYS A 229 15.89 7.25 -16.70
N LEU A 230 14.76 7.98 -16.78
CA LEU A 230 14.69 9.22 -17.56
C LEU A 230 14.57 10.44 -16.64
N LEU A 231 13.56 10.47 -15.77
CA LEU A 231 13.25 11.67 -14.98
C LEU A 231 14.33 12.00 -13.94
N TYR A 232 14.74 11.04 -13.11
CA TYR A 232 15.74 11.31 -12.07
C TYR A 232 17.10 11.72 -12.63
N PRO A 233 17.68 11.04 -13.65
CA PRO A 233 18.91 11.51 -14.27
C PRO A 233 18.77 12.89 -14.93
N PHE A 234 17.60 13.18 -15.52
CA PHE A 234 17.32 14.50 -16.09
C PHE A 234 17.29 15.61 -15.02
N LEU A 235 16.62 15.38 -13.89
CA LEU A 235 16.58 16.33 -12.77
C LEU A 235 17.98 16.54 -12.16
N GLN A 236 18.76 15.46 -12.03
CA GLN A 236 20.16 15.53 -11.58
C GLN A 236 21.03 16.34 -12.53
N LYS A 237 20.91 16.15 -13.86
CA LYS A 237 21.61 16.96 -14.87
C LYS A 237 21.26 18.45 -14.75
N ARG A 238 20.03 18.77 -14.37
CA ARG A 238 19.57 20.16 -14.12
C ARG A 238 19.84 20.66 -12.70
N LYS A 239 20.55 19.89 -11.85
CA LYS A 239 20.86 20.23 -10.45
C LYS A 239 19.62 20.55 -9.60
N ILE A 240 18.46 19.99 -9.95
CA ILE A 240 17.22 20.18 -9.19
C ILE A 240 17.21 19.13 -8.07
N ALA A 241 17.32 19.57 -6.81
CA ALA A 241 17.24 18.70 -5.65
C ALA A 241 15.80 18.23 -5.42
N PHE A 242 15.49 17.00 -5.86
CA PHE A 242 14.17 16.41 -5.65
C PHE A 242 14.12 15.67 -4.31
N SER A 243 13.89 16.42 -3.23
CA SER A 243 13.84 15.91 -1.86
C SER A 243 12.69 14.92 -1.64
N PRO A 244 12.82 13.95 -0.71
CA PRO A 244 11.78 12.95 -0.40
C PRO A 244 10.41 13.57 -0.11
N VAL A 245 10.39 14.65 0.69
CA VAL A 245 9.15 15.39 1.03
C VAL A 245 8.47 15.93 -0.23
N ASN A 246 9.23 16.53 -1.15
CA ASN A 246 8.67 17.06 -2.40
C ASN A 246 8.12 15.95 -3.31
N ARG A 247 8.73 14.75 -3.32
CA ARG A 247 8.19 13.61 -4.09
C ARG A 247 6.88 13.10 -3.52
N ILE A 248 6.80 13.00 -2.18
CA ILE A 248 5.57 12.58 -1.50
C ILE A 248 4.45 13.61 -1.72
N THR A 249 4.74 14.91 -1.58
CA THR A 249 3.76 15.97 -1.89
C THR A 249 3.29 15.90 -3.35
N LEU A 250 4.20 15.66 -4.30
CA LEU A 250 3.85 15.51 -5.71
C LEU A 250 2.91 14.31 -5.91
N GLY A 251 3.25 13.14 -5.35
CA GLY A 251 2.40 11.95 -5.43
C GLY A 251 1.01 12.19 -4.83
N PHE A 252 0.93 12.83 -3.66
CA PHE A 252 -0.34 13.22 -3.02
C PHE A 252 -1.17 14.18 -3.89
N SER A 253 -0.52 15.13 -4.57
CA SER A 253 -1.20 16.06 -5.46
C SER A 253 -1.74 15.36 -6.72
N ILE A 254 -0.94 14.45 -7.31
CA ILE A 254 -1.35 13.65 -8.48
C ILE A 254 -2.49 12.69 -8.09
N MET A 255 -2.45 12.10 -6.90
CA MET A 255 -3.54 11.26 -6.38
C MET A 255 -4.85 12.04 -6.27
N SER A 256 -4.80 13.29 -5.77
CA SER A 256 -5.98 14.15 -5.73
C SER A 256 -6.57 14.42 -7.12
N ILE A 257 -5.71 14.63 -8.13
CA ILE A 257 -6.13 14.79 -9.52
C ILE A 257 -6.81 13.52 -10.04
N ALA A 258 -6.29 12.33 -9.72
CA ALA A 258 -6.94 11.07 -10.09
C ALA A 258 -8.35 10.95 -9.49
N MET A 259 -8.52 11.28 -8.22
CA MET A 259 -9.83 11.23 -7.55
C MET A 259 -10.80 12.26 -8.14
N ALA A 260 -10.30 13.46 -8.46
CA ALA A 260 -11.09 14.49 -9.14
C ALA A 260 -11.53 14.03 -10.55
N TYR A 261 -10.64 13.37 -11.29
CA TYR A 261 -10.97 12.77 -12.57
C TYR A 261 -12.05 11.68 -12.43
N SER A 262 -11.93 10.79 -11.45
CA SER A 262 -12.98 9.79 -11.16
C SER A 262 -14.32 10.43 -10.81
N ALA A 263 -14.33 11.59 -10.15
CA ALA A 263 -15.55 12.36 -9.90
C ALA A 263 -16.17 12.89 -11.19
N VAL A 264 -15.35 13.41 -12.12
CA VAL A 264 -15.80 13.87 -13.44
C VAL A 264 -16.38 12.72 -14.26
N VAL A 265 -15.71 11.56 -14.26
CA VAL A 265 -16.22 10.36 -14.93
C VAL A 265 -17.56 9.94 -14.32
N GLN A 266 -17.69 9.92 -12.99
CA GLN A 266 -18.96 9.62 -12.33
C GLN A 266 -20.07 10.61 -12.71
N HIS A 267 -19.73 11.89 -12.79
CA HIS A 267 -20.68 12.92 -13.19
C HIS A 267 -21.15 12.73 -14.64
N ALA A 268 -20.23 12.39 -15.55
CA ALA A 268 -20.55 12.05 -16.93
C ALA A 268 -21.46 10.81 -17.02
N ILE A 269 -21.24 9.79 -16.19
CA ILE A 269 -22.12 8.61 -16.09
C ILE A 269 -23.54 9.03 -15.71
N TYR A 270 -23.70 9.91 -14.73
CA TYR A 270 -25.03 10.36 -14.31
C TYR A 270 -25.72 11.32 -15.29
N GLN A 271 -24.97 11.94 -16.20
CA GLN A 271 -25.51 12.77 -17.27
C GLN A 271 -25.88 11.97 -18.52
N ALA A 272 -25.33 10.77 -18.68
CA ALA A 272 -25.65 9.88 -19.79
C ALA A 272 -26.96 9.11 -19.53
N GLY A 273 -27.79 8.98 -20.56
CA GLY A 273 -28.95 8.09 -20.54
C GLY A 273 -28.54 6.60 -20.54
N PRO A 274 -29.47 5.67 -20.29
CA PRO A 274 -30.92 5.89 -20.21
C PRO A 274 -31.44 6.21 -18.79
N CYS A 275 -30.68 5.91 -17.72
CA CYS A 275 -31.17 6.05 -16.34
C CYS A 275 -30.56 7.22 -15.54
N TYR A 276 -29.66 8.01 -16.14
CA TYR A 276 -29.06 9.20 -15.53
C TYR A 276 -28.52 8.94 -14.11
N SER A 277 -28.99 9.68 -13.10
CA SER A 277 -28.55 9.61 -11.70
C SER A 277 -28.88 8.30 -10.96
N ARG A 278 -29.60 7.37 -11.59
CA ARG A 278 -29.94 6.05 -11.01
C ARG A 278 -29.63 4.94 -12.02
N PRO A 279 -28.35 4.71 -12.35
CA PRO A 279 -27.94 3.69 -13.31
C PRO A 279 -28.54 2.33 -12.94
N LEU A 280 -28.92 1.57 -13.97
CA LEU A 280 -29.50 0.23 -13.90
C LEU A 280 -30.90 0.11 -13.25
N ALA A 281 -31.42 1.14 -12.57
CA ALA A 281 -32.66 1.06 -11.79
C ALA A 281 -33.93 1.56 -12.52
N CYS A 282 -33.80 2.14 -13.71
CA CYS A 282 -34.94 2.65 -14.47
C CYS A 282 -35.54 1.58 -15.39
N ASP A 283 -36.81 1.75 -15.81
CA ASP A 283 -37.48 0.80 -16.71
C ASP A 283 -36.76 0.65 -18.06
N ALA A 284 -36.12 1.73 -18.54
CA ALA A 284 -35.30 1.71 -19.74
C ALA A 284 -34.02 0.86 -19.62
N SER A 285 -33.63 0.45 -18.41
CA SER A 285 -32.52 -0.48 -18.15
C SER A 285 -32.85 -1.94 -18.51
N GLN A 286 -34.10 -2.26 -18.87
CA GLN A 286 -34.58 -3.63 -19.09
C GLN A 286 -34.23 -4.56 -17.91
N GLY A 287 -34.51 -4.10 -16.68
CA GLY A 287 -34.27 -4.86 -15.46
C GLY A 287 -32.79 -4.99 -15.06
N GLY A 288 -31.96 -3.98 -15.35
CA GLY A 288 -30.55 -3.95 -14.94
C GLY A 288 -29.56 -4.47 -15.98
N LYS A 289 -29.98 -4.58 -17.25
CA LYS A 289 -29.13 -5.10 -18.34
C LYS A 289 -28.45 -4.00 -19.15
N ILE A 290 -29.08 -2.83 -19.25
CA ILE A 290 -28.58 -1.71 -20.04
C ILE A 290 -28.00 -0.65 -19.09
N PRO A 291 -26.66 -0.52 -19.00
CA PRO A 291 -26.01 0.54 -18.25
C PRO A 291 -26.15 1.90 -18.96
N ASN A 292 -25.68 2.97 -18.32
CA ASN A 292 -25.64 4.27 -18.98
C ASN A 292 -24.60 4.26 -20.12
N HIS A 293 -24.87 5.02 -21.18
CA HIS A 293 -24.10 5.05 -22.43
C HIS A 293 -22.76 5.79 -22.27
N VAL A 294 -21.88 5.25 -21.43
CA VAL A 294 -20.51 5.72 -21.23
C VAL A 294 -19.58 4.53 -21.36
N HIS A 295 -18.55 4.66 -22.19
CA HIS A 295 -17.61 3.58 -22.42
C HIS A 295 -16.68 3.38 -21.22
N VAL A 296 -16.56 2.12 -20.74
CA VAL A 296 -15.81 1.80 -19.51
C VAL A 296 -14.33 2.23 -19.54
N LEU A 297 -13.72 2.28 -20.73
CA LEU A 297 -12.33 2.73 -20.92
C LEU A 297 -12.08 4.18 -20.48
N LEU A 298 -13.13 4.99 -20.27
CA LEU A 298 -12.97 6.35 -19.72
C LEU A 298 -12.37 6.35 -18.30
N GLN A 299 -12.40 5.21 -17.60
CA GLN A 299 -11.72 5.03 -16.31
C GLN A 299 -10.20 4.79 -16.44
N LEU A 300 -9.67 4.36 -17.59
CA LEU A 300 -8.25 4.03 -17.74
C LEU A 300 -7.31 5.18 -17.35
N PRO A 301 -7.57 6.45 -17.75
CA PRO A 301 -6.72 7.56 -17.31
C PRO A 301 -6.65 7.71 -15.79
N ALA A 302 -7.72 7.40 -15.06
CA ALA A 302 -7.73 7.46 -13.60
C ALA A 302 -6.69 6.49 -13.02
N PHE A 303 -6.70 5.23 -13.43
CA PHE A 303 -5.74 4.21 -12.99
C PHE A 303 -4.30 4.55 -13.39
N VAL A 304 -4.09 5.15 -14.57
CA VAL A 304 -2.77 5.61 -14.99
C VAL A 304 -2.26 6.74 -14.09
N ILE A 305 -3.10 7.72 -13.76
CA ILE A 305 -2.73 8.85 -12.89
C ILE A 305 -2.44 8.34 -11.46
N ILE A 306 -3.22 7.38 -10.96
CA ILE A 306 -2.99 6.69 -9.67
C ILE A 306 -1.61 6.02 -9.67
N ALA A 307 -1.29 5.24 -10.71
CA ALA A 307 0.00 4.58 -10.82
C ALA A 307 1.17 5.57 -10.81
N ILE A 308 1.04 6.70 -11.52
CA ILE A 308 2.06 7.76 -11.50
C ILE A 308 2.23 8.32 -10.08
N ALA A 309 1.12 8.60 -9.38
CA ALA A 309 1.17 9.08 -7.99
C ALA A 309 1.93 8.09 -7.09
N GLU A 310 1.60 6.81 -7.20
CA GLU A 310 2.19 5.72 -6.42
C GLU A 310 3.71 5.60 -6.64
N VAL A 311 4.17 5.70 -7.89
CA VAL A 311 5.60 5.66 -8.23
C VAL A 311 6.41 6.74 -7.49
N PHE A 312 5.83 7.92 -7.25
CA PHE A 312 6.53 9.01 -6.56
C PHE A 312 6.49 8.90 -5.04
N CYS A 313 5.35 8.56 -4.45
CA CYS A 313 5.20 8.62 -3.00
C CYS A 313 5.57 7.30 -2.31
N TRP A 314 5.20 6.13 -2.85
CA TRP A 314 5.26 4.85 -2.14
C TRP A 314 6.70 4.42 -1.82
N PRO A 315 7.61 4.27 -2.81
CA PRO A 315 9.00 3.91 -2.53
C PRO A 315 9.70 4.97 -1.65
N THR A 316 9.44 6.25 -1.92
CA THR A 316 10.03 7.36 -1.18
C THR A 316 9.62 7.38 0.29
N GLY A 317 8.36 7.06 0.60
CA GLY A 317 7.84 6.98 1.97
C GLY A 317 8.49 5.85 2.77
N SER A 318 8.63 4.68 2.15
CA SER A 318 9.34 3.54 2.74
C SER A 318 10.84 3.85 2.92
N GLU A 319 11.51 4.44 1.93
CA GLU A 319 12.92 4.84 2.01
C GLU A 319 13.16 5.84 3.14
N TYR A 320 12.34 6.89 3.24
CA TYR A 320 12.46 7.93 4.25
C TYR A 320 12.29 7.37 5.67
N THR A 321 11.27 6.53 5.87
CA THR A 321 11.01 5.89 7.17
C THR A 321 12.11 4.90 7.53
N TYR A 322 12.73 4.24 6.55
CA TYR A 322 13.86 3.34 6.77
C TYR A 322 15.15 4.10 7.13
N SER A 323 15.46 5.20 6.44
CA SER A 323 16.71 5.94 6.62
C SER A 323 16.76 6.73 7.92
N HIS A 324 15.61 7.20 8.40
CA HIS A 324 15.49 7.94 9.66
C HIS A 324 15.14 7.05 10.86
N ALA A 325 14.92 5.75 10.66
CA ALA A 325 14.68 4.82 11.76
C ALA A 325 15.99 4.44 12.48
N PRO A 326 16.00 4.38 13.82
CA PRO A 326 17.09 3.81 14.58
C PRO A 326 17.38 2.37 14.16
N LYS A 327 18.65 1.95 14.17
CA LYS A 327 19.08 0.61 13.71
C LYS A 327 18.29 -0.52 14.38
N SER A 328 17.95 -0.35 15.65
CA SER A 328 17.20 -1.30 16.47
C SER A 328 15.69 -1.36 16.22
N MET A 329 15.11 -0.35 15.55
CA MET A 329 13.66 -0.16 15.39
C MET A 329 13.20 -0.05 13.93
N LYS A 330 14.10 -0.25 12.95
CA LYS A 330 13.79 -0.20 11.51
C LYS A 330 12.56 -1.02 11.12
N SER A 331 12.50 -2.28 11.57
CA SER A 331 11.38 -3.18 11.27
C SER A 331 10.06 -2.71 11.91
N ILE A 332 10.12 -2.20 13.15
CA ILE A 332 8.94 -1.66 13.86
C ILE A 332 8.38 -0.45 13.11
N LEU A 333 9.25 0.47 12.67
CA LEU A 333 8.82 1.67 11.97
C LEU A 333 8.23 1.38 10.59
N GLN A 334 8.80 0.42 9.85
CA GLN A 334 8.22 -0.07 8.60
C GLN A 334 6.86 -0.74 8.83
N ALA A 335 6.72 -1.54 9.90
CA ALA A 335 5.45 -2.16 10.26
C ALA A 335 4.40 -1.11 10.62
N CYS A 336 4.74 -0.07 11.38
CA CYS A 336 3.84 1.03 11.68
C CYS A 336 3.49 1.83 10.41
N TYR A 337 4.43 1.99 9.47
CA TYR A 337 4.20 2.65 8.18
C TYR A 337 3.16 1.88 7.35
N ILE A 338 3.34 0.57 7.16
CA ILE A 338 2.35 -0.28 6.48
C ILE A 338 1.03 -0.32 7.27
N GLY A 339 1.10 -0.27 8.60
CA GLY A 339 -0.08 -0.19 9.47
C GLY A 339 -0.98 1.03 9.22
N THR A 340 -0.45 2.10 8.63
CA THR A 340 -1.27 3.24 8.18
C THR A 340 -2.30 2.84 7.11
N ALA A 341 -2.04 1.77 6.35
CA ALA A 341 -3.00 1.20 5.42
C ALA A 341 -4.26 0.72 6.13
N GLY A 342 -4.11 0.01 7.25
CA GLY A 342 -5.23 -0.45 8.07
C GLY A 342 -6.09 0.72 8.55
N LEU A 343 -5.45 1.82 9.01
CA LEU A 343 -6.16 3.04 9.39
C LEU A 343 -6.89 3.67 8.20
N GLY A 344 -6.26 3.72 7.02
CA GLY A 344 -6.88 4.23 5.81
C GLY A 344 -8.11 3.41 5.38
N TYR A 345 -8.01 2.07 5.36
CA TYR A 345 -9.16 1.22 5.03
C TYR A 345 -10.30 1.35 6.06
N LEU A 346 -9.99 1.50 7.35
CA LEU A 346 -11.02 1.78 8.38
C LEU A 346 -11.71 3.14 8.15
N LEU A 347 -10.95 4.16 7.78
CA LEU A 347 -11.52 5.46 7.41
C LEU A 347 -12.38 5.36 6.13
N GLY A 348 -11.96 4.57 5.14
CA GLY A 348 -12.76 4.29 3.94
C GLY A 348 -14.09 3.58 4.27
N MET A 349 -14.07 2.62 5.21
CA MET A 349 -15.31 2.00 5.70
C MET A 349 -16.29 3.01 6.30
N ALA A 350 -15.81 4.08 6.95
CA ALA A 350 -16.67 5.15 7.46
C ALA A 350 -17.33 5.96 6.32
N LEU A 351 -16.74 5.97 5.12
CA LEU A 351 -17.30 6.59 3.92
C LEU A 351 -18.28 5.68 3.16
N SER A 352 -18.41 4.40 3.55
CA SER A 352 -19.32 3.43 2.90
C SER A 352 -20.79 3.90 2.73
N PRO A 353 -21.39 4.74 3.60
CA PRO A 353 -22.75 5.24 3.36
C PRO A 353 -22.88 6.11 2.10
N LEU A 354 -21.78 6.71 1.64
CA LEU A 354 -21.71 7.51 0.42
C LEU A 354 -21.56 6.64 -0.85
N VAL A 355 -21.27 5.34 -0.71
CA VAL A 355 -21.14 4.38 -1.83
C VAL A 355 -22.53 3.93 -2.29
N LYS A 356 -23.39 4.89 -2.64
CA LYS A 356 -24.74 4.68 -3.15
C LYS A 356 -25.05 5.72 -4.22
N ASP A 357 -25.80 5.36 -5.24
CA ASP A 357 -26.30 6.33 -6.21
C ASP A 357 -27.30 7.30 -5.55
N PRO A 358 -27.24 8.63 -5.80
CA PRO A 358 -26.32 9.37 -6.67
C PRO A 358 -25.09 9.97 -5.93
N LEU A 359 -24.79 9.53 -4.70
CA LEU A 359 -23.75 10.10 -3.84
C LEU A 359 -22.31 9.76 -4.26
N LEU A 360 -22.09 8.87 -5.24
CA LEU A 360 -20.74 8.53 -5.71
C LEU A 360 -19.94 9.76 -6.19
N VAL A 361 -20.57 10.76 -6.82
CA VAL A 361 -19.86 12.01 -7.20
C VAL A 361 -19.37 12.76 -5.96
N VAL A 362 -20.18 12.79 -4.89
CA VAL A 362 -19.84 13.42 -3.62
C VAL A 362 -18.69 12.68 -2.96
N LEU A 363 -18.73 11.34 -2.96
CA LEU A 363 -17.63 10.52 -2.44
C LEU A 363 -16.30 10.83 -3.14
N TRP A 364 -16.26 10.74 -4.47
CA TRP A 364 -15.03 11.02 -5.23
C TRP A 364 -14.53 12.45 -5.02
N SER A 365 -15.45 13.42 -4.99
CA SER A 365 -15.12 14.84 -4.76
C SER A 365 -14.58 15.08 -3.34
N LEU A 366 -15.18 14.43 -2.34
CA LEU A 366 -14.75 14.51 -0.93
C LEU A 366 -13.35 13.91 -0.77
N VAL A 367 -13.11 12.72 -1.33
CA VAL A 367 -11.80 12.06 -1.25
C VAL A 367 -10.74 12.85 -2.01
N ALA A 368 -11.07 13.43 -3.17
CA ALA A 368 -10.19 14.34 -3.91
C ALA A 368 -9.82 15.58 -3.08
N GLY A 369 -10.81 16.20 -2.43
CA GLY A 369 -10.62 17.37 -1.56
C GLY A 369 -9.79 17.04 -0.31
N LEU A 370 -10.07 15.93 0.37
CA LEU A 370 -9.28 15.47 1.51
C LEU A 370 -7.81 15.22 1.13
N MET A 371 -7.58 14.58 -0.01
CA MET A 371 -6.22 14.34 -0.51
C MET A 371 -5.51 15.65 -0.88
N PHE A 372 -6.21 16.60 -1.50
CA PHE A 372 -5.65 17.93 -1.81
C PHE A 372 -5.26 18.70 -0.55
N LEU A 373 -6.17 18.77 0.44
CA LEU A 373 -5.91 19.42 1.72
C LEU A 373 -4.74 18.76 2.45
N THR A 374 -4.67 17.43 2.39
CA THR A 374 -3.55 16.66 2.98
C THR A 374 -2.24 16.96 2.26
N ALA A 375 -2.23 17.06 0.92
CA ALA A 375 -1.04 17.43 0.16
C ALA A 375 -0.53 18.83 0.55
N CYS A 376 -1.44 19.81 0.66
CA CYS A 376 -1.14 21.17 1.10
C CYS A 376 -0.63 21.20 2.55
N ALA A 377 -1.36 20.57 3.48
CA ALA A 377 -0.99 20.50 4.89
C ALA A 377 0.37 19.82 5.09
N PHE A 378 0.63 18.72 4.36
CA PHE A 378 1.90 18.03 4.38
C PHE A 378 3.04 18.93 3.89
N ARG A 379 2.85 19.63 2.77
CA ARG A 379 3.85 20.57 2.25
C ARG A 379 4.18 21.70 3.21
N VAL A 380 3.17 22.21 3.92
CA VAL A 380 3.30 23.27 4.93
C VAL A 380 4.02 22.75 6.18
N ALA A 381 3.58 21.61 6.71
CA ALA A 381 4.15 21.01 7.92
C ALA A 381 5.62 20.64 7.76
N PHE A 382 6.00 20.14 6.58
CA PHE A 382 7.37 19.74 6.28
C PHE A 382 8.13 20.77 5.44
N ARG A 383 7.71 22.04 5.40
CA ARG A 383 8.37 23.08 4.57
C ARG A 383 9.83 23.34 4.92
N LYS A 384 10.22 23.05 6.17
CA LYS A 384 11.57 23.23 6.71
C LYS A 384 12.46 21.99 6.57
N TYR A 385 11.93 20.88 6.06
CA TYR A 385 12.63 19.64 5.72
C TYR A 385 12.81 19.57 4.20
#